data_AF-A0A963EG72-F1
#
_entry.id   AF-A0A963EG72-F1
#
_cell.length_a   1.000
_cell.length_b   1.000
_cell.length_c   1.000
_cell.angle_alpha   90.00
_cell.angle_beta   90.00
_cell.angle_gamma   90.00
#
_symmetry.space_group_name_H-M   'P 1'
#
loop_
_entity.id
_entity.type
_entity.pdbx_description
1 polymer ?
#
loop_
_entity_poly.entity_id
_entity_poly.type
_entity_poly.pdbx_seq_one_letter_code
_entity_poly.pdbx_strand_id
1 'polypeptide(L)'
;GGLFYNEMRSADRISTLLEAEDSVTAIPPGTVNPATDGGLVHLIDEPEITGIAIDPLLAVEAAALRLDRVVEMYQWREENQGSGDSKQSTYVRVWSKERIRSETFDDRGGHDNPPAPPIASQSFFPSSVELGRYLISTPVLAMIDADIAKTPREPRSIEGIAFSPTGSYLQSGTPAAPAIGDIRISLLAAQPETVTAMGRNDNGTIGIWRSGNGDELTILRSGAFSADELIDEQYSANSRLTWALRAALTLSIFVGMMIIIKRIARMVPVIGRLAARLLKPVAFVLAVAIALVTMAFGWLVFRPVLSLMLLAGAGILVLVLRWMRAKTPDEDLAHADVPPPPPPGASPAG
;
A
#
# COMPACT_ATOMS: atom_id res chain seq x y z
N GLY A 1 -15.44 -11.63 -2.97
CA GLY A 1 -14.00 -11.94 -3.04
C GLY A 1 -13.21 -10.96 -2.19
N GLY A 2 -12.72 -9.86 -2.78
CA GLY A 2 -11.78 -8.94 -2.11
C GLY A 2 -12.25 -8.37 -0.77
N LEU A 3 -13.51 -7.96 -0.63
CA LEU A 3 -14.03 -7.42 0.65
C LEU A 3 -13.94 -8.46 1.78
N PHE A 4 -14.39 -9.69 1.52
CA PHE A 4 -14.34 -10.77 2.50
C PHE A 4 -12.89 -11.09 2.91
N TYR A 5 -11.97 -11.17 1.94
CA TYR A 5 -10.54 -11.35 2.23
C TYR A 5 -9.96 -10.23 3.11
N ASN A 6 -10.33 -8.97 2.85
CA ASN A 6 -9.92 -7.85 3.70
C ASN A 6 -10.45 -7.98 5.14
N GLU A 7 -11.68 -8.46 5.34
CA GLU A 7 -12.21 -8.70 6.68
C GLU A 7 -11.46 -9.82 7.41
N MET A 8 -11.17 -10.94 6.72
CA MET A 8 -10.38 -12.04 7.30
C MET A 8 -8.97 -11.57 7.69
N ARG A 9 -8.24 -10.90 6.78
CA ARG A 9 -6.93 -10.31 7.07
C ARG A 9 -6.98 -9.36 8.28
N SER A 10 -8.02 -8.54 8.38
CA SER A 10 -8.19 -7.62 9.50
C SER A 10 -8.44 -8.35 10.82
N ALA A 11 -9.21 -9.44 10.80
CA ALA A 11 -9.53 -10.25 11.96
C ALA A 11 -8.31 -11.07 12.42
N ASP A 12 -7.59 -11.70 11.49
CA ASP A 12 -6.34 -12.42 11.76
C ASP A 12 -5.33 -11.48 12.42
N ARG A 13 -5.14 -10.28 11.86
CA ARG A 13 -4.25 -9.28 12.45
C ARG A 13 -4.66 -8.87 13.86
N ILE A 14 -5.96 -8.70 14.13
CA ILE A 14 -6.43 -8.39 15.49
C ILE A 14 -6.14 -9.55 16.45
N SER A 15 -6.36 -10.79 16.03
CA SER A 15 -6.04 -11.96 16.85
C SER A 15 -4.56 -12.02 17.23
N THR A 16 -3.68 -11.68 16.28
CA THR A 16 -2.23 -11.59 16.51
C THR A 16 -1.86 -10.51 17.52
N LEU A 17 -2.51 -9.34 17.44
CA LEU A 17 -2.25 -8.24 18.36
C LEU A 17 -2.75 -8.56 19.77
N LEU A 18 -3.92 -9.18 19.91
CA LEU A 18 -4.42 -9.65 21.21
C LEU A 18 -3.48 -10.68 21.84
N GLU A 19 -3.01 -11.66 21.07
CA GLU A 19 -2.04 -12.66 21.55
C GLU A 19 -0.72 -12.00 21.96
N ALA A 20 -0.29 -10.95 21.25
CA ALA A 20 0.89 -10.18 21.61
C ALA A 20 0.70 -9.41 22.91
N GLU A 21 -0.43 -8.73 23.11
CA GLU A 21 -0.76 -8.02 24.36
C GLU A 21 -0.76 -8.97 25.56
N ASP A 22 -1.33 -10.17 25.40
CA ASP A 22 -1.43 -11.15 26.48
C ASP A 22 -0.10 -11.84 26.80
N SER A 23 0.85 -11.88 25.85
CA SER A 23 2.09 -12.68 25.98
C SER A 23 3.38 -11.86 26.07
N VAL A 24 3.36 -10.59 25.68
CA VAL A 24 4.57 -9.75 25.64
C VAL A 24 5.14 -9.56 27.05
N THR A 25 6.42 -9.88 27.20
CA THR A 25 7.17 -9.64 28.43
C THR A 25 8.18 -8.52 28.22
N ALA A 26 8.00 -7.40 28.91
CA ALA A 26 8.99 -6.33 28.95
C ALA A 26 10.22 -6.78 29.75
N ILE A 27 11.41 -6.63 29.16
CA ILE A 27 12.68 -6.98 29.76
C ILE A 27 13.40 -5.67 30.13
N PRO A 28 13.73 -5.45 31.40
CA PRO A 28 14.50 -4.28 31.81
C PRO A 28 15.89 -4.25 31.16
N PRO A 29 16.43 -3.05 30.85
CA PRO A 29 17.77 -2.90 30.29
C PRO A 29 18.85 -3.64 31.10
N GLY A 30 19.81 -4.25 30.42
CA GLY A 30 20.93 -4.97 31.05
C GLY A 30 20.59 -6.26 31.82
N THR A 31 19.33 -6.74 31.78
CA THR A 31 18.93 -7.98 32.45
C THR A 31 18.79 -9.15 31.47
N VAL A 32 19.00 -10.38 31.95
CA VAL A 32 18.67 -11.61 31.22
C VAL A 32 17.65 -12.37 32.03
N ASN A 33 16.53 -12.71 31.39
CA ASN A 33 15.50 -13.53 32.00
C ASN A 33 15.34 -14.84 31.21
N PRO A 34 15.94 -15.96 31.66
CA PRO A 34 15.81 -17.26 30.99
C PRO A 34 14.36 -17.74 30.86
N ALA A 35 13.44 -17.27 31.71
CA ALA A 35 12.02 -17.61 31.61
C ALA A 35 11.31 -16.97 30.40
N THR A 36 11.99 -16.09 29.66
CA THR A 36 11.46 -15.45 28.45
C THR A 36 11.80 -16.21 27.16
N ASP A 37 12.53 -17.33 27.26
CA ASP A 37 12.89 -18.14 26.09
C ASP A 37 11.64 -18.70 25.38
N GLY A 38 11.63 -18.62 24.05
CA GLY A 38 10.50 -18.94 23.18
C GLY A 38 9.34 -17.95 23.19
N GLY A 39 9.35 -16.96 24.10
CA GLY A 39 8.29 -15.97 24.26
C GLY A 39 8.45 -14.71 23.42
N LEU A 40 7.38 -13.93 23.33
CA LEU A 40 7.41 -12.55 22.82
C LEU A 40 7.99 -11.64 23.89
N VAL A 41 9.06 -10.92 23.56
CA VAL A 41 9.73 -10.01 24.48
C VAL A 41 9.78 -8.60 23.92
N HIS A 42 9.83 -7.63 24.81
CA HIS A 42 10.00 -6.22 24.50
C HIS A 42 11.23 -5.69 25.24
N LEU A 43 12.09 -4.99 24.51
CA LEU A 43 13.39 -4.49 24.97
C LEU A 43 13.56 -3.05 24.50
N ILE A 44 14.12 -2.21 25.37
CA ILE A 44 14.58 -0.87 25.02
C ILE A 44 16.01 -0.75 25.52
N ASP A 45 16.96 -0.51 24.63
CA ASP A 45 18.36 -0.34 25.02
C ASP A 45 19.15 0.46 23.97
N GLU A 46 20.33 0.92 24.36
CA GLU A 46 21.33 1.38 23.39
C GLU A 46 22.06 0.16 22.80
N PRO A 47 22.18 0.07 21.47
CA PRO A 47 22.78 -1.09 20.82
C PRO A 47 24.30 -1.14 20.97
N GLU A 48 24.80 -2.27 21.44
CA GLU A 48 26.22 -2.60 21.38
C GLU A 48 26.53 -3.27 20.04
N ILE A 49 27.39 -2.65 19.23
CA ILE A 49 27.78 -3.15 17.91
C ILE A 49 29.14 -3.81 17.98
N THR A 50 29.24 -5.05 17.48
CA THR A 50 30.52 -5.70 17.18
C THR A 50 30.78 -5.70 15.68
N GLY A 51 31.96 -5.23 15.29
CA GLY A 51 32.34 -5.08 13.87
C GLY A 51 31.82 -3.78 13.28
N ILE A 52 31.65 -3.75 11.95
CA ILE A 52 31.25 -2.56 11.21
C ILE A 52 30.47 -2.97 9.96
N ALA A 53 29.48 -2.19 9.53
CA ALA A 53 28.77 -2.44 8.29
C ALA A 53 29.65 -1.97 7.12
N ILE A 54 29.95 -2.86 6.18
CA ILE A 54 30.86 -2.58 5.05
C ILE A 54 30.13 -2.84 3.74
N ASP A 55 30.07 -1.83 2.87
CA ASP A 55 29.81 -2.02 1.44
C ASP A 55 31.13 -2.32 0.73
N PRO A 56 31.39 -3.57 0.29
CA PRO A 56 32.65 -3.96 -0.32
C PRO A 56 32.84 -3.38 -1.73
N LEU A 57 31.75 -3.06 -2.44
CA LEU A 57 31.80 -2.52 -3.79
C LEU A 57 32.23 -1.05 -3.79
N LEU A 58 31.78 -0.31 -2.78
CA LEU A 58 32.10 1.10 -2.59
C LEU A 58 33.28 1.32 -1.66
N ALA A 59 33.77 0.27 -0.98
CA ALA A 59 34.70 0.36 0.13
C ALA A 59 34.28 1.45 1.12
N VAL A 60 33.00 1.43 1.50
CA VAL A 60 32.42 2.34 2.50
C VAL A 60 32.12 1.57 3.75
N GLU A 61 32.60 2.10 4.87
CA GLU A 61 32.37 1.55 6.19
C GLU A 61 31.47 2.50 6.99
N ALA A 62 30.58 1.93 7.80
CA ALA A 62 29.70 2.67 8.68
C ALA A 62 29.57 1.96 10.03
N ALA A 63 29.94 2.66 11.10
CA ALA A 63 29.55 2.30 12.47
C ALA A 63 28.05 2.56 12.62
N ALA A 64 27.25 1.59 12.21
CA ALA A 64 25.81 1.67 12.04
C ALA A 64 25.17 0.28 12.23
N LEU A 65 23.90 0.26 12.62
CA LEU A 65 23.11 -0.98 12.76
C LEU A 65 22.84 -1.62 11.39
N ARG A 66 22.75 -0.78 10.36
CA ARG A 66 22.51 -1.15 8.97
C ARG A 66 23.09 -0.07 8.05
N LEU A 67 23.65 -0.49 6.92
CA LEU A 67 24.07 0.37 5.81
C LEU A 67 23.40 -0.10 4.53
N ASP A 68 22.64 0.78 3.88
CA ASP A 68 21.96 0.51 2.61
C ASP A 68 22.65 1.21 1.46
N ARG A 69 23.06 0.44 0.45
CA ARG A 69 23.34 0.96 -0.89
C ARG A 69 22.03 0.98 -1.66
N VAL A 70 21.59 2.16 -2.07
CA VAL A 70 20.40 2.36 -2.90
C VAL A 70 20.84 2.84 -4.28
N VAL A 71 20.56 2.02 -5.29
CA VAL A 71 20.89 2.26 -6.69
C VAL A 71 19.63 2.68 -7.43
N GLU A 72 19.74 3.77 -8.18
CA GLU A 72 18.68 4.25 -9.06
C GLU A 72 19.24 4.49 -10.46
N MET A 73 18.42 4.22 -11.47
CA MET A 73 18.73 4.50 -12.87
C MET A 73 17.85 5.64 -13.38
N TYR A 74 18.46 6.57 -14.12
CA TYR A 74 17.75 7.62 -14.83
C TYR A 74 17.16 7.04 -16.10
N GLN A 75 15.84 7.04 -16.21
CA GLN A 75 15.14 6.32 -17.26
C GLN A 75 13.79 6.97 -17.58
N TRP A 76 13.20 6.61 -18.70
CA TRP A 76 11.86 7.04 -19.08
C TRP A 76 10.80 6.33 -18.23
N ARG A 77 9.74 7.07 -17.92
CA ARG A 77 8.49 6.56 -17.36
C ARG A 77 7.32 7.10 -18.18
N GLU A 78 6.43 6.19 -18.57
CA GLU A 78 5.16 6.56 -19.16
C GLU A 78 4.17 6.95 -18.05
N GLU A 79 3.58 8.13 -18.19
CA GLU A 79 2.50 8.64 -17.36
C GLU A 79 1.23 8.77 -18.22
N ASN A 80 0.19 8.07 -17.79
CA ASN A 80 -1.06 7.95 -18.52
C ASN A 80 -2.13 8.84 -17.88
N GLN A 81 -2.71 9.74 -18.67
CA GLN A 81 -3.87 10.54 -18.28
C GLN A 81 -5.12 10.11 -19.03
N GLY A 82 -6.28 10.16 -18.37
CA GLY A 82 -7.54 9.73 -18.97
C GLY A 82 -7.72 8.21 -19.02
N SER A 83 -8.76 7.76 -19.72
CA SER A 83 -9.08 6.33 -19.85
C SER A 83 -9.81 6.04 -21.16
N GLY A 84 -9.61 4.84 -21.71
CA GLY A 84 -10.18 4.42 -23.00
C GLY A 84 -9.71 5.32 -24.15
N ASP A 85 -10.65 5.78 -24.98
CA ASP A 85 -10.36 6.62 -26.16
C ASP A 85 -9.78 8.02 -25.81
N SER A 86 -9.82 8.42 -24.53
CA SER A 86 -9.23 9.66 -24.03
C SER A 86 -7.86 9.46 -23.37
N LYS A 87 -7.30 8.25 -23.43
CA LYS A 87 -5.98 7.96 -22.86
C LYS A 87 -4.92 8.75 -23.63
N GLN A 88 -4.21 9.61 -22.91
CA GLN A 88 -3.06 10.34 -23.42
C GLN A 88 -1.83 9.94 -22.63
N SER A 89 -0.80 9.47 -23.33
CA SER A 89 0.45 8.99 -22.76
C SER A 89 1.49 10.09 -22.86
N THR A 90 2.16 10.36 -21.75
CA THR A 90 3.25 11.34 -21.65
C THR A 90 4.49 10.66 -21.11
N TYR A 91 5.66 11.09 -21.55
CA TYR A 91 6.92 10.44 -21.19
C TYR A 91 7.79 11.41 -20.40
N VAL A 92 8.14 11.01 -19.18
CA VAL A 92 8.96 11.80 -18.26
C VAL A 92 10.23 11.04 -17.91
N ARG A 93 11.30 11.76 -17.58
CA ARG A 93 12.58 11.17 -17.18
C ARG A 93 12.71 11.21 -15.67
N VAL A 94 13.05 10.07 -15.08
CA VAL A 94 12.96 9.87 -13.64
C VAL A 94 14.10 9.00 -13.15
N TRP A 95 14.52 9.22 -11.92
CA TRP A 95 15.32 8.27 -11.17
C TRP A 95 14.39 7.21 -10.57
N SER A 96 14.76 5.94 -10.71
CA SER A 96 13.96 4.82 -10.22
C SER A 96 14.85 3.68 -9.73
N LYS A 97 14.45 3.08 -8.60
CA LYS A 97 15.12 1.93 -7.98
C LYS A 97 14.98 0.64 -8.80
N GLU A 98 13.89 0.53 -9.55
CA GLU A 98 13.59 -0.62 -10.40
C GLU A 98 13.71 -0.26 -11.88
N ARG A 99 14.06 -1.24 -12.72
CA ARG A 99 14.03 -1.08 -14.17
C ARG A 99 12.60 -0.91 -14.66
N ILE A 100 12.29 0.21 -15.29
CA ILE A 100 11.00 0.42 -15.97
C ILE A 100 11.08 -0.23 -17.34
N ARG A 101 10.19 -1.21 -17.57
CA ARG A 101 10.10 -1.96 -18.83
C ARG A 101 9.49 -1.09 -19.93
N SER A 102 10.33 -0.37 -20.67
CA SER A 102 9.88 0.45 -21.82
C SER A 102 9.30 -0.39 -22.97
N GLU A 103 9.45 -1.72 -22.90
CA GLU A 103 8.78 -2.65 -23.82
C GLU A 103 7.25 -2.61 -23.73
N THR A 104 6.71 -2.08 -22.61
CA THR A 104 5.26 -1.98 -22.37
C THR A 104 4.69 -0.58 -22.61
N PHE A 105 5.49 0.36 -23.14
CA PHE A 105 5.01 1.70 -23.45
C PHE A 105 4.11 1.70 -24.69
N ASP A 106 3.09 2.56 -24.69
CA ASP A 106 2.16 2.74 -25.81
C ASP A 106 2.90 3.24 -27.07
N ASP A 107 3.83 4.19 -26.91
CA ASP A 107 4.71 4.70 -27.95
C ASP A 107 6.18 4.69 -27.49
N ARG A 108 6.96 3.81 -28.11
CA ARG A 108 8.38 3.64 -27.82
C ARG A 108 9.26 4.68 -28.49
N GLY A 109 8.75 5.51 -29.41
CA GLY A 109 9.52 6.37 -30.33
C GLY A 109 10.58 7.27 -29.69
N GLY A 110 11.73 6.70 -29.30
CA GLY A 110 12.83 7.35 -28.59
C GLY A 110 12.86 7.16 -27.06
N HIS A 111 11.93 6.39 -26.48
CA HIS A 111 11.76 6.21 -25.03
C HIS A 111 12.27 4.87 -24.50
N ASP A 112 13.31 4.31 -25.12
CA ASP A 112 13.87 3.03 -24.71
C ASP A 112 14.72 3.17 -23.43
N ASN A 113 14.46 2.27 -22.48
CA ASN A 113 15.21 2.14 -21.25
C ASN A 113 16.23 0.99 -21.36
N PRO A 114 17.49 1.21 -20.93
CA PRO A 114 18.51 0.18 -20.94
C PRO A 114 18.15 -1.02 -20.03
N PRO A 115 18.89 -2.14 -20.14
CA PRO A 115 18.79 -3.23 -19.17
C PRO A 115 19.12 -2.75 -17.76
N ALA A 116 18.80 -3.57 -16.75
CA ALA A 116 19.12 -3.25 -15.37
C ALA A 116 20.64 -3.05 -15.22
N PRO A 117 21.08 -2.08 -14.40
CA PRO A 117 22.49 -1.83 -14.19
C PRO A 117 23.17 -3.03 -13.53
N PRO A 118 24.49 -3.24 -13.74
CA PRO A 118 25.24 -4.35 -13.13
C PRO A 118 25.45 -4.16 -11.61
N ILE A 119 25.02 -3.04 -11.04
CA ILE A 119 25.15 -2.69 -9.63
C ILE A 119 23.76 -2.72 -9.01
N ALA A 120 23.57 -3.55 -7.98
CA ALA A 120 22.29 -3.69 -7.29
C ALA A 120 22.27 -2.98 -5.93
N SER A 121 21.08 -2.54 -5.53
CA SER A 121 20.81 -2.11 -4.16
C SER A 121 21.03 -3.28 -3.21
N GLN A 122 21.59 -3.00 -2.03
CA GLN A 122 21.94 -4.03 -1.05
C GLN A 122 22.07 -3.44 0.35
N SER A 123 21.73 -4.24 1.36
CA SER A 123 21.91 -3.92 2.77
C SER A 123 23.09 -4.67 3.36
N PHE A 124 23.84 -3.98 4.21
CA PHE A 124 25.01 -4.47 4.91
C PHE A 124 24.82 -4.27 6.41
N PHE A 125 25.31 -5.22 7.20
CA PHE A 125 25.13 -5.26 8.64
C PHE A 125 26.50 -5.46 9.32
N PRO A 126 26.68 -4.98 10.57
CA PRO A 126 27.83 -5.34 11.37
C PRO A 126 27.80 -6.85 11.74
N SER A 127 28.86 -7.35 12.37
CA SER A 127 28.98 -8.77 12.71
C SER A 127 27.93 -9.22 13.72
N SER A 128 27.66 -8.39 14.73
CA SER A 128 26.52 -8.56 15.63
C SER A 128 26.06 -7.22 16.20
N VAL A 129 24.81 -7.19 16.63
CA VAL A 129 24.20 -6.10 17.38
C VAL A 129 23.51 -6.72 18.59
N GLU A 130 23.78 -6.18 19.77
CA GLU A 130 23.18 -6.61 21.03
C GLU A 130 22.38 -5.47 21.66
N LEU A 131 21.21 -5.79 22.21
CA LEU A 131 20.46 -4.91 23.10
C LEU A 131 20.56 -5.49 24.51
N GLY A 132 21.40 -4.86 25.34
CA GLY A 132 21.79 -5.40 26.64
C GLY A 132 22.57 -6.71 26.49
N ARG A 133 21.87 -7.85 26.58
CA ARG A 133 22.47 -9.19 26.45
C ARG A 133 21.77 -10.05 25.41
N TYR A 134 20.90 -9.44 24.61
CA TYR A 134 20.13 -10.10 23.58
C TYR A 134 20.68 -9.74 22.20
N LEU A 135 21.09 -10.74 21.43
CA LEU A 135 21.51 -10.58 20.03
C LEU A 135 20.30 -10.25 19.17
N ILE A 136 20.42 -9.32 18.23
CA ILE A 136 19.38 -9.04 17.25
C ILE A 136 19.70 -9.78 15.96
N SER A 137 18.81 -10.67 15.53
CA SER A 137 19.00 -11.42 14.29
C SER A 137 18.99 -10.49 13.07
N THR A 138 19.74 -10.85 12.02
CA THR A 138 19.82 -10.04 10.78
C THR A 138 18.45 -9.74 10.15
N PRO A 139 17.47 -10.67 10.10
CA PRO A 139 16.13 -10.35 9.60
C PRO A 139 15.41 -9.27 10.41
N VAL A 140 15.66 -9.18 11.72
CA VAL A 140 15.10 -8.14 12.59
C VAL A 140 15.86 -6.83 12.40
N LEU A 141 17.18 -6.85 12.28
CA LEU A 141 17.98 -5.67 11.90
C LEU A 141 17.55 -5.09 10.55
N ALA A 142 17.14 -5.93 9.60
CA ALA A 142 16.62 -5.47 8.30
C ALA A 142 15.28 -4.73 8.40
N MET A 143 14.64 -4.67 9.57
CA MET A 143 13.42 -3.90 9.81
C MET A 143 13.71 -2.46 10.23
N ILE A 144 14.92 -2.16 10.72
CA ILE A 144 15.26 -0.78 11.10
C ILE A 144 15.41 0.09 9.86
N ASP A 145 14.84 1.28 9.93
CA ASP A 145 14.94 2.28 8.88
C ASP A 145 16.36 2.86 8.83
N ALA A 146 16.96 2.83 7.64
CA ALA A 146 18.21 3.51 7.35
C ALA A 146 17.89 4.82 6.61
N ASP A 147 17.87 5.93 7.33
CA ASP A 147 17.43 7.24 6.82
C ASP A 147 18.54 8.30 6.82
N ILE A 148 19.67 8.03 7.49
CA ILE A 148 20.79 8.96 7.54
C ILE A 148 21.66 8.81 6.30
N ALA A 149 21.56 9.78 5.40
CA ALA A 149 22.41 9.84 4.21
C ALA A 149 23.90 9.98 4.57
N LYS A 150 24.72 9.07 4.04
CA LYS A 150 26.18 9.18 4.05
C LYS A 150 26.63 9.87 2.78
N THR A 151 27.44 10.91 2.92
CA THR A 151 27.97 11.68 1.78
C THR A 151 29.23 11.01 1.22
N PRO A 152 29.18 10.49 -0.02
CA PRO A 152 30.39 10.01 -0.69
C PRO A 152 31.32 11.19 -0.97
N ARG A 153 32.63 11.02 -0.77
CA ARG A 153 33.62 12.11 -0.95
C ARG A 153 34.53 11.94 -2.15
N GLU A 154 34.77 10.69 -2.55
CA GLU A 154 35.74 10.35 -3.59
C GLU A 154 35.06 9.76 -4.81
N PRO A 155 35.55 10.06 -6.03
CA PRO A 155 35.15 9.35 -7.24
C PRO A 155 35.43 7.85 -7.13
N ARG A 156 34.58 7.04 -7.78
CA ARG A 156 34.68 5.58 -7.79
C ARG A 156 34.51 5.04 -9.21
N SER A 157 35.16 3.92 -9.49
CA SER A 157 34.92 3.15 -10.72
C SER A 157 34.44 1.76 -10.32
N ILE A 158 33.24 1.39 -10.76
CA ILE A 158 32.58 0.15 -10.36
C ILE A 158 32.08 -0.54 -11.64
N GLU A 159 32.49 -1.79 -11.87
CA GLU A 159 32.12 -2.53 -13.09
C GLU A 159 32.38 -1.73 -14.39
N GLY A 160 33.46 -0.94 -14.40
CA GLY A 160 33.84 -0.08 -15.54
C GLY A 160 33.06 1.24 -15.66
N ILE A 161 32.14 1.54 -14.75
CA ILE A 161 31.35 2.78 -14.72
C ILE A 161 32.01 3.78 -13.76
N ALA A 162 32.35 4.96 -14.27
CA ALA A 162 32.89 6.05 -13.45
C ALA A 162 31.76 6.83 -12.76
N PHE A 163 31.93 7.05 -11.46
CA PHE A 163 31.02 7.79 -10.60
C PHE A 163 31.72 8.99 -9.98
N SER A 164 31.05 10.14 -10.00
CA SER A 164 31.50 11.37 -9.34
C SER A 164 30.60 11.71 -8.15
N PRO A 165 31.15 12.18 -7.01
CA PRO A 165 30.36 12.69 -5.90
C PRO A 165 29.50 13.88 -6.32
N THR A 166 28.20 13.83 -6.04
CA THR A 166 27.22 14.88 -6.34
C THR A 166 26.25 14.99 -5.17
N GLY A 167 26.51 15.94 -4.26
CA GLY A 167 25.72 16.05 -3.02
C GLY A 167 25.80 14.77 -2.20
N SER A 168 24.66 14.15 -1.90
CA SER A 168 24.56 12.88 -1.16
C SER A 168 24.69 11.62 -2.03
N TYR A 169 24.99 11.75 -3.33
CA TYR A 169 25.05 10.64 -4.28
C TYR A 169 26.44 10.47 -4.89
N LEU A 170 26.75 9.24 -5.31
CA LEU A 170 27.69 8.98 -6.39
C LEU A 170 26.88 8.89 -7.68
N GLN A 171 27.24 9.65 -8.72
CA GLN A 171 26.50 9.68 -9.97
C GLN A 171 27.41 9.41 -11.18
N SER A 172 26.97 8.56 -12.09
CA SER A 172 27.62 8.35 -13.39
C SER A 172 27.24 9.43 -14.40
N GLY A 173 28.04 9.56 -15.46
CA GLY A 173 27.78 10.53 -16.51
C GLY A 173 27.99 11.97 -16.04
N THR A 174 27.21 12.91 -16.57
CA THR A 174 27.32 14.33 -16.23
C THR A 174 26.24 14.71 -15.23
N PRO A 175 26.58 15.04 -13.96
CA PRO A 175 25.58 15.28 -12.93
C PRO A 175 24.53 16.35 -13.25
N ALA A 176 24.96 17.44 -13.89
CA ALA A 176 24.09 18.55 -14.29
C ALA A 176 23.18 18.23 -15.50
N ALA A 177 23.45 17.14 -16.22
CA ALA A 177 22.71 16.76 -17.43
C ALA A 177 22.67 15.22 -17.56
N PRO A 178 21.90 14.51 -16.69
CA PRO A 178 21.85 13.06 -16.71
C PRO A 178 21.24 12.53 -18.01
N ALA A 179 21.87 11.49 -18.56
CA ALA A 179 21.42 10.75 -19.73
C ALA A 179 20.66 9.49 -19.31
N ILE A 180 19.80 8.98 -20.21
CA ILE A 180 19.09 7.72 -19.98
C ILE A 180 20.11 6.59 -19.79
N GLY A 181 19.98 5.85 -18.69
CA GLY A 181 20.92 4.82 -18.26
C GLY A 181 21.97 5.29 -17.26
N ASP A 182 22.08 6.59 -16.99
CA ASP A 182 22.93 7.06 -15.89
C ASP A 182 22.43 6.48 -14.57
N ILE A 183 23.37 6.18 -13.68
CA ILE A 183 23.15 5.55 -12.39
C ILE A 183 23.53 6.56 -11.32
N ARG A 184 22.72 6.62 -10.26
CA ARG A 184 23.13 7.25 -9.02
C ARG A 184 23.01 6.26 -7.87
N ILE A 185 23.92 6.38 -6.92
CA ILE A 185 24.03 5.53 -5.76
C ILE A 185 23.96 6.44 -4.53
N SER A 186 23.05 6.14 -3.63
CA SER A 186 23.00 6.73 -2.28
C SER A 186 23.34 5.68 -1.24
N LEU A 187 23.92 6.16 -0.14
CA LEU A 187 24.24 5.34 1.02
C LEU A 187 23.42 5.87 2.19
N LEU A 188 22.61 5.01 2.80
CA LEU A 188 21.78 5.35 3.95
C LEU A 188 22.18 4.48 5.14
N ALA A 189 22.22 5.03 6.34
CA ALA A 189 22.61 4.29 7.53
C ALA A 189 21.57 4.43 8.64
N ALA A 190 21.39 3.37 9.43
CA ALA A 190 20.68 3.40 10.70
C ALA A 190 21.70 3.62 11.83
N GLN A 191 21.60 4.74 12.54
CA GLN A 191 22.55 5.06 13.61
C GLN A 191 22.32 4.18 14.85
N PRO A 192 23.38 3.89 15.63
CA PRO A 192 23.25 3.23 16.94
C PRO A 192 22.76 4.22 17.99
N GLU A 193 21.48 4.55 17.94
CA GLU A 193 20.77 5.27 19.00
C GLU A 193 19.92 4.30 19.82
N THR A 194 19.31 4.75 20.91
CA THR A 194 18.36 3.92 21.68
C THR A 194 17.31 3.34 20.73
N VAL A 195 17.15 2.02 20.75
CA VAL A 195 16.15 1.33 19.93
C VAL A 195 15.18 0.55 20.82
N THR A 196 13.98 0.36 20.31
CA THR A 196 12.99 -0.57 20.85
C THR A 196 12.90 -1.78 19.95
N ALA A 197 13.05 -2.97 20.53
CA ALA A 197 12.82 -4.25 19.87
C ALA A 197 11.65 -4.98 20.52
N MET A 198 10.76 -5.52 19.69
CA MET A 198 9.72 -6.46 20.10
C MET A 198 9.77 -7.66 19.17
N GLY A 199 10.04 -8.84 19.70
CA GLY A 199 10.24 -10.04 18.90
C GLY A 199 10.36 -11.29 19.74
N ARG A 200 10.57 -12.43 19.10
CA ARG A 200 10.69 -13.72 19.79
C ARG A 200 12.08 -13.85 20.36
N ASN A 201 12.21 -14.15 21.65
CA ASN A 201 13.49 -14.52 22.21
C ASN A 201 13.74 -16.01 21.97
N ASP A 202 14.72 -16.34 21.14
CA ASP A 202 15.22 -17.70 20.93
C ASP A 202 16.64 -17.81 21.48
N ASN A 203 16.76 -18.33 22.69
CA ASN A 203 18.00 -18.55 23.43
C ASN A 203 18.91 -17.31 23.48
N GLY A 204 18.35 -16.13 23.75
CA GLY A 204 19.08 -14.87 23.79
C GLY A 204 19.24 -14.18 22.44
N THR A 205 18.59 -14.68 21.37
CA THR A 205 18.54 -14.02 20.07
C THR A 205 17.11 -13.56 19.79
N ILE A 206 16.93 -12.27 19.52
CA ILE A 206 15.65 -11.69 19.10
C ILE A 206 15.45 -11.97 17.60
N GLY A 207 14.44 -12.79 17.34
CA GLY A 207 14.01 -13.22 16.03
C GLY A 207 12.57 -12.83 15.71
N ILE A 208 12.09 -13.33 14.58
CA ILE A 208 10.72 -13.15 14.13
C ILE A 208 9.77 -13.93 15.05
N TRP A 209 8.84 -13.22 15.66
CA TRP A 209 7.73 -13.81 16.38
C TRP A 209 6.54 -14.03 15.45
N ARG A 210 5.89 -15.19 15.62
CA ARG A 210 4.68 -15.59 14.92
C ARG A 210 3.61 -15.92 15.95
N SER A 211 2.42 -15.38 15.76
CA SER A 211 1.24 -15.76 16.55
C SER A 211 0.74 -17.15 16.18
N GLY A 212 -0.16 -17.70 17.00
CA GLY A 212 -0.77 -19.02 16.78
C GLY A 212 -1.52 -19.16 15.45
N ASN A 213 -2.00 -18.05 14.86
CA ASN A 213 -2.62 -18.03 13.54
C ASN A 213 -1.61 -17.95 12.36
N GLY A 214 -0.30 -17.88 12.64
CA GLY A 214 0.78 -17.83 11.66
C GLY A 214 1.20 -16.44 11.16
N ASP A 215 0.48 -15.38 11.53
CA ASP A 215 0.86 -14.00 11.22
C ASP A 215 2.11 -13.58 12.02
N GLU A 216 2.88 -12.64 11.50
CA GLU A 216 4.12 -12.16 12.11
C GLU A 216 3.91 -10.82 12.82
N LEU A 217 4.49 -10.68 14.01
CA LEU A 217 4.60 -9.39 14.70
C LEU A 217 5.99 -9.27 15.28
N THR A 218 6.85 -8.52 14.60
CA THR A 218 8.19 -8.19 15.08
C THR A 218 8.48 -6.77 14.67
N ILE A 219 9.04 -6.01 15.59
CA ILE A 219 9.25 -4.58 15.45
C ILE A 219 10.66 -4.27 15.93
N LEU A 220 11.42 -3.53 15.13
CA LEU A 220 12.65 -2.89 15.53
C LEU A 220 12.60 -1.44 15.08
N ARG A 221 12.74 -0.50 16.02
CA ARG A 221 12.55 0.92 15.75
C ARG A 221 13.50 1.78 16.57
N SER A 222 14.03 2.85 15.97
CA SER A 222 14.73 3.92 16.68
C SER A 222 13.82 4.67 17.64
N GLY A 223 14.26 4.85 18.88
CA GLY A 223 13.53 5.50 19.97
C GLY A 223 13.10 4.52 21.06
N ALA A 224 12.64 5.07 22.18
CA ALA A 224 12.09 4.33 23.32
C ALA A 224 10.56 4.35 23.26
N PHE A 225 9.95 3.20 23.01
CA PHE A 225 8.50 3.01 22.95
C PHE A 225 8.08 1.88 23.86
N SER A 226 6.94 2.01 24.54
CA SER A 226 6.38 0.89 25.31
C SER A 226 5.84 -0.20 24.38
N ALA A 227 5.65 -1.40 24.92
CA ALA A 227 4.99 -2.48 24.18
C ALA A 227 3.58 -2.07 23.73
N ASP A 228 2.81 -1.43 24.62
CA ASP A 228 1.46 -0.93 24.35
C ASP A 228 1.45 0.07 23.20
N GLU A 229 2.37 1.05 23.19
CA GLU A 229 2.47 2.05 22.12
C GLU A 229 2.74 1.41 20.75
N LEU A 230 3.64 0.42 20.71
CA LEU A 230 3.95 -0.31 19.48
C LEU A 230 2.74 -1.12 18.98
N ILE A 231 2.01 -1.78 19.88
CA ILE A 231 0.84 -2.58 19.53
C ILE A 231 -0.34 -1.69 19.10
N ASP A 232 -0.58 -0.58 19.79
CA ASP A 232 -1.60 0.42 19.44
C ASP A 232 -1.37 1.02 18.04
N GLU A 233 -0.11 1.25 17.68
CA GLU A 233 0.25 1.67 16.33
C GLU A 233 -0.15 0.62 15.29
N GLN A 234 0.03 -0.67 15.59
CA GLN A 234 -0.37 -1.77 14.71
C GLN A 234 -1.90 -1.90 14.59
N TYR A 235 -2.65 -1.71 15.69
CA TYR A 235 -4.12 -1.64 15.62
C TYR A 235 -4.57 -0.50 14.72
N SER A 236 -3.95 0.67 14.89
CA SER A 236 -4.25 1.86 14.10
C SER A 236 -3.92 1.67 12.62
N ALA A 237 -2.77 1.07 12.31
CA ALA A 237 -2.36 0.74 10.94
C ALA A 237 -3.31 -0.27 10.29
N ASN A 238 -3.66 -1.34 11.00
CA ASN A 238 -4.63 -2.34 10.54
C ASN A 238 -5.99 -1.70 10.25
N SER A 239 -6.49 -0.87 11.17
CA SER A 239 -7.75 -0.15 11.00
C SER A 239 -7.73 0.76 9.77
N ARG A 240 -6.69 1.60 9.61
CA ARG A 240 -6.54 2.48 8.45
C ARG A 240 -6.54 1.70 7.13
N LEU A 241 -5.77 0.61 7.06
CA LEU A 241 -5.72 -0.25 5.88
C LEU A 241 -7.07 -0.91 5.60
N THR A 242 -7.74 -1.43 6.63
CA THR A 242 -9.08 -2.05 6.50
C THR A 242 -10.07 -1.04 5.94
N TRP A 243 -10.12 0.18 6.47
CA TRP A 243 -11.02 1.23 5.95
C TRP A 243 -10.67 1.67 4.54
N ALA A 244 -9.39 1.86 4.22
CA ALA A 244 -8.94 2.19 2.87
C ALA A 244 -9.33 1.12 1.85
N LEU A 245 -9.11 -0.16 2.17
CA LEU A 245 -9.48 -1.28 1.31
C LEU A 245 -11.00 -1.43 1.19
N ARG A 246 -11.77 -1.20 2.26
CA ARG A 246 -13.24 -1.18 2.18
C ARG A 246 -13.73 -0.12 1.20
N ALA A 247 -13.19 1.10 1.29
CA ALA A 247 -13.55 2.18 0.39
C ALA A 247 -13.16 1.84 -1.07
N ALA A 248 -11.92 1.40 -1.30
CA ALA A 248 -11.41 1.06 -2.62
C ALA A 248 -12.21 -0.09 -3.27
N LEU A 249 -12.46 -1.17 -2.54
CA LEU A 249 -13.19 -2.34 -3.05
C LEU A 249 -14.68 -2.04 -3.27
N THR A 250 -15.30 -1.24 -2.42
CA THR A 250 -16.68 -0.77 -2.64
C THR A 250 -16.78 0.09 -3.89
N LEU A 251 -15.80 0.98 -4.10
CA LEU A 251 -15.68 1.76 -5.33
C LEU A 251 -15.48 0.85 -6.55
N SER A 252 -14.66 -0.20 -6.45
CA SER A 252 -14.48 -1.16 -7.54
C SER A 252 -15.79 -1.88 -7.90
N ILE A 253 -16.62 -2.25 -6.92
CA ILE A 253 -17.96 -2.83 -7.18
C ILE A 253 -18.84 -1.83 -7.92
N PHE A 254 -18.86 -0.57 -7.48
CA PHE A 254 -19.63 0.49 -8.13
C PHE A 254 -19.17 0.71 -9.59
N VAL A 255 -17.87 0.84 -9.82
CA VAL A 255 -17.30 1.01 -11.17
C VAL A 255 -17.60 -0.21 -12.05
N GLY A 256 -17.45 -1.43 -11.52
CA GLY A 256 -17.79 -2.66 -12.24
C GLY A 256 -19.25 -2.69 -12.69
N MET A 257 -20.17 -2.30 -11.81
CA MET A 257 -21.59 -2.20 -12.15
C MET A 257 -21.85 -1.11 -13.21
N MET A 258 -21.16 0.03 -13.14
CA MET A 258 -21.26 1.07 -14.15
C MET A 258 -20.80 0.60 -15.54
N ILE A 259 -19.75 -0.24 -15.62
CA ILE A 259 -19.29 -0.85 -16.87
C ILE A 259 -20.38 -1.77 -17.45
N ILE A 260 -20.99 -2.61 -16.61
CA ILE A 260 -22.08 -3.52 -17.03
C ILE A 260 -23.28 -2.72 -17.53
N ILE A 261 -23.71 -1.70 -16.78
CA ILE A 261 -24.80 -0.79 -17.18
C ILE A 261 -24.52 -0.17 -18.55
N LYS A 262 -23.31 0.38 -18.75
CA LYS A 262 -22.90 0.98 -20.03
C LYS A 262 -22.93 -0.05 -21.17
N ARG A 263 -22.57 -1.31 -20.91
CA ARG A 263 -22.62 -2.39 -21.91
C ARG A 263 -24.06 -2.72 -22.31
N ILE A 264 -24.96 -2.87 -21.34
CA ILE A 264 -26.39 -3.18 -21.59
C ILE A 264 -27.10 -2.02 -22.30
N ALA A 265 -26.82 -0.78 -21.88
CA ALA A 265 -27.41 0.41 -22.48
C ALA A 265 -27.10 0.56 -23.99
N ARG A 266 -25.97 0.02 -24.46
CA ARG A 266 -25.64 -0.03 -25.91
C ARG A 266 -26.50 -1.01 -26.68
N MET A 267 -26.98 -2.07 -26.04
CA MET A 267 -27.80 -3.11 -26.69
C MET A 267 -29.29 -2.75 -26.70
N VAL A 268 -29.75 -1.94 -25.73
CA VAL A 268 -31.16 -1.58 -25.56
C VAL A 268 -31.32 -0.05 -25.50
N PRO A 269 -31.74 0.61 -26.60
CA PRO A 269 -31.84 2.07 -26.69
C PRO A 269 -32.75 2.74 -25.63
N VAL A 270 -33.79 2.02 -25.18
CA VAL A 270 -34.68 2.46 -24.10
C VAL A 270 -33.93 2.61 -22.77
N ILE A 271 -33.01 1.68 -22.47
CA ILE A 271 -32.14 1.76 -21.30
C ILE A 271 -31.16 2.93 -21.45
N GLY A 272 -30.69 3.24 -22.66
CA GLY A 272 -29.80 4.38 -22.91
C GLY A 272 -30.32 5.74 -22.43
N ARG A 273 -31.62 6.02 -22.60
CA ARG A 273 -32.26 7.29 -22.16
C ARG A 273 -32.48 7.36 -20.64
N LEU A 274 -32.75 6.22 -20.00
CA LEU A 274 -32.99 6.12 -18.54
C LEU A 274 -31.69 5.93 -17.73
N ALA A 275 -30.67 5.32 -18.34
CA ALA A 275 -29.42 4.90 -17.69
C ALA A 275 -28.56 6.08 -17.21
N ALA A 276 -28.69 7.27 -17.80
CA ALA A 276 -27.75 8.35 -17.55
C ALA A 276 -27.98 9.10 -16.22
N ARG A 277 -29.23 9.20 -15.73
CA ARG A 277 -29.58 10.03 -14.56
C ARG A 277 -30.03 9.25 -13.32
N LEU A 278 -30.80 8.17 -13.46
CA LEU A 278 -31.37 7.43 -12.32
C LEU A 278 -30.57 6.18 -11.93
N LEU A 279 -29.78 5.62 -12.85
CA LEU A 279 -29.15 4.31 -12.63
C LEU A 279 -27.85 4.39 -11.81
N LYS A 280 -27.15 5.54 -11.87
CA LYS A 280 -25.94 5.81 -11.07
C LYS A 280 -26.17 5.80 -9.55
N PRO A 281 -27.12 6.57 -8.99
CA PRO A 281 -27.36 6.55 -7.55
C PRO A 281 -27.87 5.18 -7.07
N VAL A 282 -28.71 4.50 -7.86
CA VAL A 282 -29.17 3.14 -7.54
C VAL A 282 -28.01 2.15 -7.51
N ALA A 283 -27.11 2.21 -8.51
CA ALA A 283 -25.89 1.41 -8.54
C ALA A 283 -25.00 1.70 -7.32
N PHE A 284 -24.83 2.96 -6.94
CA PHE A 284 -24.05 3.30 -5.75
C PHE A 284 -24.64 2.68 -4.49
N VAL A 285 -25.95 2.84 -4.26
CA VAL A 285 -26.61 2.26 -3.08
C VAL A 285 -26.53 0.74 -3.07
N LEU A 286 -26.71 0.09 -4.22
CA LEU A 286 -26.58 -1.37 -4.33
C LEU A 286 -25.14 -1.83 -4.04
N ALA A 287 -24.13 -1.12 -4.53
CA ALA A 287 -22.73 -1.42 -4.25
C ALA A 287 -22.43 -1.33 -2.74
N VAL A 288 -22.90 -0.27 -2.08
CA VAL A 288 -22.77 -0.10 -0.62
C VAL A 288 -23.51 -1.19 0.13
N ALA A 289 -24.73 -1.55 -0.27
CA ALA A 289 -25.50 -2.62 0.37
C ALA A 289 -24.80 -3.98 0.26
N ILE A 290 -24.29 -4.33 -0.92
CA ILE A 290 -23.48 -5.55 -1.13
C ILE A 290 -22.23 -5.53 -0.24
N ALA A 291 -21.57 -4.37 -0.15
CA ALA A 291 -20.39 -4.19 0.67
C ALA A 291 -20.69 -4.41 2.16
N LEU A 292 -21.75 -3.77 2.69
CA LEU A 292 -22.19 -3.93 4.08
C LEU A 292 -22.57 -5.37 4.42
N VAL A 293 -23.29 -6.05 3.54
CA VAL A 293 -23.64 -7.47 3.73
C VAL A 293 -22.38 -8.33 3.78
N THR A 294 -21.44 -8.13 2.86
CA THR A 294 -20.17 -8.87 2.83
C THR A 294 -19.36 -8.64 4.10
N MET A 295 -19.28 -7.39 4.56
CA MET A 295 -18.61 -7.02 5.81
C MET A 295 -19.29 -7.68 7.02
N ALA A 296 -20.62 -7.65 7.08
CA ALA A 296 -21.39 -8.24 8.16
C ALA A 296 -21.13 -9.75 8.29
N PHE A 297 -21.06 -10.47 7.17
CA PHE A 297 -20.70 -11.89 7.18
C PHE A 297 -19.27 -12.14 7.66
N GLY A 298 -18.31 -11.28 7.30
CA GLY A 298 -16.93 -11.39 7.76
C GLY A 298 -16.78 -11.28 9.29
N TRP A 299 -17.61 -10.46 9.94
CA TRP A 299 -17.56 -10.23 11.38
C TRP A 299 -18.57 -11.02 12.21
N LEU A 300 -19.39 -11.88 11.57
CA LEU A 300 -20.55 -12.49 12.22
C LEU A 300 -20.19 -13.28 13.48
N VAL A 301 -19.05 -13.96 13.46
CA VAL A 301 -18.54 -14.77 14.58
C VAL A 301 -17.84 -13.90 15.63
N PHE A 302 -16.98 -12.96 15.20
CA PHE A 302 -16.11 -12.20 16.10
C PHE A 302 -16.78 -10.98 16.74
N ARG A 303 -17.76 -10.36 16.06
CA ARG A 303 -18.45 -9.13 16.51
C ARG A 303 -19.93 -9.13 16.09
N PRO A 304 -20.77 -9.99 16.70
CA PRO A 304 -22.15 -10.21 16.26
C PRO A 304 -23.02 -8.94 16.29
N VAL A 305 -22.82 -8.06 17.27
CA VAL A 305 -23.52 -6.77 17.35
C VAL A 305 -23.18 -5.87 16.17
N LEU A 306 -21.90 -5.77 15.80
CA LEU A 306 -21.46 -5.00 14.62
C LEU A 306 -22.06 -5.58 13.34
N SER A 307 -22.07 -6.90 13.19
CA SER A 307 -22.70 -7.55 12.03
C SER A 307 -24.19 -7.25 11.91
N LEU A 308 -24.94 -7.28 13.02
CA LEU A 308 -26.35 -6.91 13.03
C LEU A 308 -26.56 -5.43 12.64
N MET A 309 -25.72 -4.52 13.13
CA MET A 309 -25.77 -3.11 12.76
C MET A 309 -25.50 -2.89 11.27
N LEU A 310 -24.51 -3.59 10.70
CA LEU A 310 -24.19 -3.53 9.27
C LEU A 310 -25.34 -4.08 8.40
N LEU A 311 -25.96 -5.19 8.81
CA LEU A 311 -27.13 -5.75 8.12
C LEU A 311 -28.34 -4.82 8.18
N ALA A 312 -28.60 -4.21 9.34
CA ALA A 312 -29.66 -3.22 9.49
C ALA A 312 -29.43 -2.01 8.57
N GLY A 313 -28.19 -1.52 8.49
CA GLY A 313 -27.80 -0.44 7.56
C GLY A 313 -28.04 -0.82 6.09
N ALA A 314 -27.68 -2.04 5.68
CA ALA A 314 -27.97 -2.54 4.34
C ALA A 314 -29.48 -2.63 4.07
N GLY A 315 -30.27 -3.07 5.05
CA GLY A 315 -31.73 -3.10 4.97
C GLY A 315 -32.35 -1.71 4.78
N ILE A 316 -31.88 -0.71 5.54
CA ILE A 316 -32.33 0.69 5.41
C ILE A 316 -32.04 1.22 4.00
N LEU A 317 -30.85 0.95 3.45
CA LEU A 317 -30.51 1.36 2.08
C LEU A 317 -31.46 0.77 1.02
N VAL A 318 -31.84 -0.50 1.18
CA VAL A 318 -32.83 -1.13 0.30
C VAL A 318 -34.21 -0.48 0.47
N LEU A 319 -34.63 -0.17 1.69
CA LEU A 319 -35.91 0.52 1.95
C LEU A 319 -35.95 1.92 1.33
N VAL A 320 -34.85 2.69 1.44
CA VAL A 320 -34.71 4.00 0.80
C VAL A 320 -34.84 3.88 -0.72
N LEU A 321 -34.19 2.89 -1.34
CA LEU A 321 -34.36 2.64 -2.78
C LEU A 321 -35.80 2.32 -3.17
N ARG A 322 -36.51 1.53 -2.36
CA ARG A 322 -37.94 1.20 -2.60
C ARG A 322 -38.81 2.45 -2.48
N TRP A 323 -38.57 3.29 -1.47
CA TRP A 323 -39.30 4.53 -1.27
C TRP A 323 -39.07 5.55 -2.40
N MET A 324 -37.83 5.68 -2.87
CA MET A 324 -37.50 6.54 -4.01
C MET A 324 -38.21 6.10 -5.29
N ARG A 325 -38.35 4.79 -5.54
CA ARG A 325 -39.12 4.27 -6.68
C ARG A 325 -40.60 4.60 -6.60
N ALA A 326 -41.20 4.48 -5.41
CA ALA A 326 -42.63 4.71 -5.20
C ALA A 326 -43.08 6.17 -5.41
N LYS A 327 -42.13 7.13 -5.45
CA LYS A 327 -42.41 8.55 -5.65
C LYS A 327 -42.25 9.03 -7.09
N THR A 328 -41.89 8.18 -8.04
CA THR A 328 -41.81 8.55 -9.47
C THR A 328 -43.21 8.42 -10.08
N PRO A 329 -43.91 9.53 -10.43
CA PRO A 329 -45.26 9.45 -11.00
C PRO A 329 -45.22 8.91 -12.42
N ASP A 330 -46.24 8.13 -12.78
CA ASP A 330 -46.47 7.56 -14.11
C ASP A 330 -46.95 8.67 -15.08
N GLU A 331 -46.07 9.63 -15.42
CA GLU A 331 -46.42 10.77 -16.30
C GLU A 331 -46.52 10.38 -17.80
N ASP A 332 -46.06 9.18 -18.19
CA ASP A 332 -45.99 8.76 -19.61
C ASP A 332 -47.28 8.07 -20.14
N LEU A 333 -48.28 7.77 -19.30
CA LEU A 333 -49.53 7.12 -19.74
C LEU A 333 -50.70 8.09 -19.98
N ALA A 334 -50.56 9.38 -19.68
CA ALA A 334 -51.65 10.36 -19.80
C ALA A 334 -51.79 11.01 -21.20
N HIS A 335 -50.88 10.75 -22.13
CA HIS A 335 -50.88 11.38 -23.46
C HIS A 335 -51.35 10.47 -24.61
N ALA A 336 -51.82 9.25 -24.33
CA ALA A 336 -52.23 8.29 -25.36
C ALA A 336 -53.66 8.52 -25.93
N ASP A 337 -54.48 9.39 -25.32
CA ASP A 337 -55.92 9.50 -25.63
C ASP A 337 -56.37 10.84 -26.23
N VAL A 338 -55.47 11.67 -26.78
CA VAL A 338 -55.87 12.89 -27.49
C VAL A 338 -55.99 12.59 -29.00
N PRO A 339 -57.20 12.56 -29.59
CA PRO A 339 -57.35 12.37 -31.03
C PRO A 339 -56.75 13.55 -31.80
N PRO A 340 -56.17 13.31 -33.00
CA PRO A 340 -55.51 14.35 -33.78
C PRO A 340 -56.49 15.45 -34.22
N PRO A 341 -56.05 16.72 -34.29
CA PRO A 341 -56.91 17.82 -34.73
C PRO A 341 -57.30 17.68 -36.21
N PRO A 342 -58.50 18.13 -36.61
CA PRO A 342 -58.95 18.05 -37.99
C PRO A 342 -58.10 18.93 -38.93
N PRO A 343 -57.94 18.53 -40.21
CA PRO A 343 -57.09 19.25 -41.16
C PRO A 343 -57.62 20.66 -41.46
N PRO A 344 -56.72 21.65 -41.70
CA PRO A 344 -57.11 23.03 -41.94
C PRO A 344 -57.90 23.18 -43.25
N GLY A 345 -59.07 23.81 -43.16
CA GLY A 345 -59.93 24.13 -44.29
C GLY A 345 -59.28 25.14 -45.24
N ALA A 346 -59.38 24.86 -46.54
CA ALA A 346 -58.94 25.76 -47.61
C ALA A 346 -59.77 27.06 -47.60
N SER A 347 -59.10 28.22 -47.62
CA SER A 347 -59.73 29.49 -47.97
C SER A 347 -59.84 29.62 -49.50
N PRO A 348 -60.93 30.19 -50.04
CA PRO A 348 -61.17 30.24 -51.47
C PRO A 348 -60.29 31.31 -52.14
N ALA A 349 -59.71 30.99 -53.29
CA ALA A 349 -59.22 31.97 -54.24
C ALA A 349 -60.43 32.65 -54.92
N GLY A 350 -60.31 33.95 -55.17
CA GLY A 350 -61.38 34.80 -55.72
C GLY A 350 -61.70 34.56 -57.18
#